data_AF-A0A1G9KNR9-F1
#
_entry.id   AF-A0A1G9KNR9-F1
#
_cell.length_a   1.000
_cell.length_b   1.000
_cell.length_c   1.000
_cell.angle_alpha   90.00
_cell.angle_beta   90.00
_cell.angle_gamma   90.00
#
_symmetry.space_group_name_H-M   'P 1'
#
loop_
_entity.id
_entity.type
_entity.pdbx_description
1 polymer ?
#
loop_
_entity_poly.entity_id
_entity_poly.type
_entity_poly.pdbx_seq_one_letter_code
_entity_poly.pdbx_strand_id
1 'polypeptide(L)' 'METIKTAMFEYLVDKAEKQDDGSYLFCLDGSEYRIQDVLEISRIAEKHGYIVIY' A
#
# COMPACT_ATOMS: atom_id res chain seq x y z
N MET A 1 7.11 16.59 -16.98
CA MET A 1 7.09 16.61 -15.51
C MET A 1 6.76 15.20 -15.08
N GLU A 2 7.74 14.45 -14.58
CA GLU A 2 7.47 13.16 -13.95
C GLU A 2 6.71 13.44 -12.65
N THR A 3 5.45 13.04 -12.57
CA THR A 3 4.66 13.18 -11.35
C THR A 3 5.22 12.21 -10.32
N ILE A 4 6.01 12.72 -9.38
CA ILE A 4 6.43 11.92 -8.24
C ILE A 4 5.18 11.61 -7.41
N LYS A 5 4.77 10.34 -7.39
CA LYS A 5 3.61 9.89 -6.63
C LYS A 5 4.03 9.74 -5.16
N THR A 6 3.85 10.76 -4.33
CA THR A 6 4.07 10.63 -2.88
C THR A 6 2.82 10.09 -2.19
N ALA A 7 2.98 9.19 -1.23
CA ALA A 7 1.89 8.68 -0.41
C ALA A 7 2.32 8.55 1.05
N MET A 8 1.44 8.93 1.98
CA MET A 8 1.65 8.69 3.41
C MET A 8 1.43 7.21 3.72
N PHE A 9 2.32 6.62 4.51
CA PHE A 9 2.21 5.23 4.94
C PHE A 9 0.88 4.98 5.66
N GLU A 10 0.52 5.83 6.63
CA GLU A 10 -0.76 5.71 7.34
C GLU A 10 -1.97 5.71 6.40
N TYR A 11 -1.94 6.54 5.35
CA TYR A 11 -3.01 6.58 4.35
C TYR A 11 -3.08 5.28 3.52
N LEU A 12 -1.93 4.66 3.23
CA LEU A 12 -1.91 3.38 2.52
C LEU A 12 -2.35 2.23 3.42
N VAL A 13 -2.03 2.29 4.72
CA VAL A 13 -2.50 1.32 5.72
C VAL A 13 -4.01 1.43 5.91
N ASP A 14 -4.56 2.64 5.98
CA ASP A 14 -6.00 2.89 6.06
C ASP A 14 -6.77 2.31 4.85
N LYS A 15 -6.14 2.29 3.68
CA LYS A 15 -6.68 1.63 2.47
C LYS A 15 -6.64 0.11 2.51
N ALA A 16 -5.87 -0.49 3.42
CA ALA A 16 -5.75 -1.93 3.52
C ALA A 16 -6.89 -2.49 4.37
N GLU A 17 -7.75 -3.30 3.74
CA GLU A 17 -8.89 -3.90 4.42
C GLU A 17 -8.49 -5.19 5.11
N LYS A 18 -8.64 -5.26 6.43
CA LYS A 18 -8.38 -6.48 7.19
C LYS A 18 -9.42 -7.56 6.86
N GLN A 19 -8.93 -8.75 6.54
CA GLN A 19 -9.73 -9.92 6.16
C GLN A 19 -9.94 -10.86 7.37
N ASP A 20 -10.95 -11.73 7.28
CA ASP A 20 -11.31 -12.69 8.35
C ASP A 20 -10.20 -13.69 8.70
N ASP A 21 -9.30 -13.97 7.75
CA ASP A 21 -8.15 -14.86 7.94
C ASP A 21 -6.96 -14.17 8.64
N GLY A 22 -7.10 -12.89 8.99
CA GLY A 22 -6.05 -12.08 9.60
C GLY A 22 -5.07 -11.47 8.61
N SER A 23 -5.25 -11.68 7.31
CA SER A 23 -4.52 -10.95 6.26
C SER A 23 -5.13 -9.56 6.00
N TYR A 24 -4.46 -8.74 5.20
CA TYR A 24 -4.98 -7.48 4.70
C TYR A 24 -5.07 -7.52 3.18
N LEU A 25 -6.15 -6.95 2.64
CA LEU A 25 -6.33 -6.73 1.22
C LEU A 25 -6.03 -5.27 0.92
N PHE A 26 -4.91 -5.03 0.26
CA PHE A 26 -4.45 -3.70 -0.11
C PHE A 26 -4.63 -3.50 -1.62
N CYS A 27 -5.36 -2.45 -2.01
CA CYS A 27 -5.59 -2.13 -3.41
C CYS A 27 -4.84 -0.86 -3.83
N LEU A 28 -3.96 -0.97 -4.82
CA LEU A 28 -3.16 0.13 -5.35
C LEU A 28 -3.20 0.17 -6.87
N ASP A 29 -3.59 1.32 -7.43
CA ASP A 29 -3.62 1.55 -8.89
C ASP A 29 -4.47 0.49 -9.64
N GLY A 30 -5.52 -0.04 -8.99
CA GLY A 30 -6.38 -1.09 -9.53
C GLY A 30 -5.82 -2.51 -9.43
N SER A 31 -4.68 -2.69 -8.76
CA SER A 31 -4.10 -4.00 -8.44
C SER A 31 -4.35 -4.34 -6.98
N GLU A 32 -4.90 -5.54 -6.73
CA GLU A 32 -5.19 -6.05 -5.39
C GLU A 32 -4.03 -6.92 -4.90
N TYR A 33 -3.60 -6.66 -3.67
CA TYR A 33 -2.50 -7.36 -3.00
C TYR A 33 -2.99 -7.91 -1.67
N ARG A 34 -2.82 -9.22 -1.49
CA ARG A 34 -3.04 -9.85 -0.19
C ARG A 34 -1.73 -9.88 0.57
N ILE A 35 -1.67 -9.16 1.67
CA ILE A 35 -0.49 -9.03 2.52
C ILE A 35 -0.79 -9.57 3.91
N GLN A 36 0.22 -10.07 4.60
CA GLN A 36 0.05 -10.47 5.99
C GLN A 36 0.45 -9.36 6.96
N ASP A 37 1.33 -8.46 6.50
CA ASP A 37 1.87 -7.37 7.29
C ASP A 37 1.67 -6.04 6.57
N VAL A 38 1.22 -5.02 7.31
CA VAL A 38 1.03 -3.66 6.79
C VAL A 38 2.33 -3.02 6.33
N LEU A 39 3.49 -3.48 6.82
CA LEU A 39 4.81 -3.05 6.33
C LEU A 39 5.09 -3.52 4.89
N GLU A 40 4.36 -4.50 4.35
CA GLU A 40 4.47 -4.87 2.94
C GLU A 40 3.88 -3.79 2.01
N ILE A 41 2.97 -2.97 2.52
CA ILE A 41 2.34 -1.87 1.78
C ILE A 41 3.38 -0.89 1.27
N SER A 42 4.39 -0.55 2.09
CA SER A 42 5.43 0.39 1.68
C SER A 42 6.23 -0.15 0.50
N ARG A 43 6.61 -1.44 0.55
CA ARG A 43 7.32 -2.12 -0.54
C ARG A 43 6.49 -2.19 -1.83
N ILE A 44 5.20 -2.43 -1.72
CA ILE A 44 4.28 -2.46 -2.87
C ILE A 44 4.18 -1.07 -3.48
N ALA A 45 3.98 -0.04 -2.66
CA ALA A 45 3.91 1.34 -3.10
C ALA A 45 5.22 1.79 -3.78
N GLU A 46 6.38 1.51 -3.19
CA GLU A 46 7.69 1.79 -3.79
C GLU A 46 7.89 1.10 -5.14
N LYS A 47 7.45 -0.16 -5.29
CA LYS A 47 7.46 -0.88 -6.57
C LYS A 47 6.60 -0.22 -7.65
N HIS A 48 5.51 0.43 -7.25
CA HIS A 48 4.64 1.22 -8.13
C HIS A 48 5.17 2.64 -8.39
N GLY A 49 6.38 2.96 -7.90
CA GLY A 49 7.00 4.27 -8.04
C GLY A 49 6.49 5.31 -7.06
N TYR A 50 5.84 4.89 -5.98
CA TYR A 50 5.45 5.80 -4.91
C TYR A 50 6.60 6.05 -3.94
N ILE A 51 6.77 7.30 -3.53
CA ILE A 51 7.63 7.64 -2.38
C ILE A 51 6.78 7.59 -1.13
N VAL A 52 7.05 6.61 -0.27
CA VAL A 52 6.33 6.41 0.99
C VAL A 52 6.91 7.34 2.05
N ILE A 53 6.04 8.15 2.66
CA ILE A 53 6.37 9.06 3.75
C ILE A 53 5.80 8.48 5.04
N TYR A 54 6.63 8.40 6.09
CA TYR A 54 6.27 7.89 7.42
C TYR A 54 5.85 9.01 8.36
#